data_AF-A0A813EZC8-F1
#
_entry.id   AF-A0A813EZC8-F1
#
_cell.length_a   1.000
_cell.length_b   1.000
_cell.length_c   1.000
_cell.angle_alpha   90.00
_cell.angle_beta   90.00
_cell.angle_gamma   90.00
#
_symmetry.space_group_name_H-M   'P 1'
#
loop_
_entity.id
_entity.type
_entity.pdbx_description
1 polymer ?
#
loop_
_entity_poly.entity_id
_entity_poly.type
_entity_poly.pdbx_seq_one_letter_code
_entity_poly.pdbx_strand_id
1 'polypeptide(L)'
;VLTVSSMVGLIFFEVSGGSYGIEPVVRKAGDPLFAVLGLVIIPFLWSVPIALMTAEMCSAFPHVGGKIYCVHEGFGPCVGWLNGAFNAVSNVFDVAALPAMALGYAKMFWGAELEGIGDYFAYLLIILAP
;
A
#
# COMPACT_ATOMS: atom_id res chain seq x y z
N VAL A 1 -11.83 0.66 -21.76
CA VAL A 1 -10.42 0.27 -21.93
C VAL A 1 -9.60 1.33 -21.21
N LEU A 2 -8.89 0.99 -20.13
CA LEU A 2 -8.02 1.94 -19.44
C LEU A 2 -6.82 2.23 -20.35
N THR A 3 -6.60 3.49 -20.71
CA THR A 3 -5.40 3.89 -21.44
C THR A 3 -4.18 3.75 -20.52
N VAL A 4 -2.99 3.52 -21.08
CA VAL A 4 -1.73 3.39 -20.33
C VAL A 4 -1.54 4.54 -19.33
N SER A 5 -1.87 5.77 -19.75
CA SER A 5 -1.82 6.96 -18.87
C SER A 5 -2.70 6.85 -17.63
N SER A 6 -3.91 6.28 -17.75
CA SER A 6 -4.84 6.11 -16.63
C SER A 6 -4.37 5.00 -15.69
N MET A 7 -3.79 3.92 -16.22
CA MET A 7 -3.18 2.85 -15.40
C MET A 7 -2.01 3.35 -14.58
N VAL A 8 -1.12 4.15 -15.19
CA VAL A 8 0.00 4.78 -14.46
C VAL A 8 -0.51 5.69 -13.35
N GLY A 9 -1.55 6.48 -13.62
CA GLY A 9 -2.20 7.32 -12.61
C GLY A 9 -2.76 6.49 -11.44
N LEU A 10 -3.48 5.41 -11.73
CA LEU A 10 -4.04 4.52 -10.70
C LEU A 10 -2.95 3.90 -9.82
N ILE A 11 -1.90 3.34 -10.42
CA ILE A 11 -0.78 2.73 -9.68
C ILE A 11 -0.05 3.78 -8.83
N PHE A 12 0.14 4.99 -9.36
CA PHE A 12 0.75 6.08 -8.61
C PHE A 12 -0.06 6.44 -7.36
N PHE A 13 -1.38 6.60 -7.48
CA PHE A 13 -2.23 6.91 -6.33
C PHE A 13 -2.28 5.79 -5.30
N GLU A 14 -2.35 4.54 -5.74
CA GLU A 14 -2.33 3.36 -4.86
C GLU A 14 -1.04 3.27 -4.03
N VAL A 15 0.11 3.52 -4.64
CA VAL A 15 1.42 3.37 -3.98
C VAL A 15 1.82 4.62 -3.18
N SER A 16 1.42 5.82 -3.62
CA SER A 16 1.77 7.08 -2.94
C SER A 16 1.22 7.18 -1.51
N GLY A 17 0.19 6.40 -1.16
CA GLY A 17 -0.34 6.30 0.20
C GLY A 17 0.59 5.63 1.21
N GLY A 18 1.59 4.86 0.78
CA GLY A 18 2.45 4.08 1.67
C GLY A 18 3.55 4.88 2.39
N SER A 19 3.84 6.11 1.97
CA SER A 19 4.88 6.95 2.60
C SER A 19 4.41 7.70 3.84
N TYR A 20 3.10 7.76 4.09
CA TYR A 20 2.55 8.37 5.29
C TYR A 20 2.88 7.50 6.51
N GLY A 21 3.34 8.09 7.60
CA GLY A 21 3.75 7.36 8.81
C GLY A 21 5.24 7.00 8.90
N ILE A 22 6.07 7.41 7.93
CA ILE A 22 7.53 7.28 8.05
C ILE A 22 8.16 8.37 8.94
N GLU A 23 7.46 9.49 9.19
CA GLU A 23 7.98 10.59 10.01
C GLU A 23 8.47 10.17 11.41
N PRO A 24 7.74 9.35 12.19
CA PRO A 24 8.24 8.87 13.49
C PRO A 24 9.45 7.94 13.36
N VAL A 25 9.59 7.21 12.25
CA VAL A 25 10.74 6.33 11.99
C VAL A 25 11.98 7.16 11.70
N VAL A 26 11.87 8.19 10.85
CA VAL A 26 12.96 9.14 10.59
C VAL A 26 13.38 9.88 11.86
N ARG A 27 12.40 10.30 12.69
CA ARG A 27 12.68 11.00 13.95
C ARG A 27 13.36 10.10 14.99
N LYS A 28 13.10 8.79 14.98
CA LYS A 28 13.75 7.81 15.88
C LYS A 28 15.10 7.31 15.36
N ALA A 29 15.31 7.29 14.05
CA ALA A 29 16.53 6.81 13.41
C ALA A 29 17.73 7.76 13.57
N GLY A 30 17.56 8.93 14.20
CA GLY A 30 18.64 9.83 14.62
C GLY A 30 19.23 10.69 13.49
N ASP A 31 19.36 10.14 12.28
CA ASP A 31 20.05 10.77 11.17
C ASP A 31 19.17 10.89 9.92
N PRO A 32 18.75 12.10 9.52
CA PRO A 32 17.87 12.31 8.37
C PRO A 32 18.49 11.85 7.04
N LEU A 33 19.82 11.81 6.94
CA LEU A 33 20.53 11.39 5.74
C LEU A 33 20.35 9.90 5.44
N PHE A 34 20.42 9.04 6.46
CA PHE A 34 20.23 7.59 6.30
C PHE A 34 18.78 7.23 5.98
N ALA A 35 17.81 7.96 6.52
CA ALA A 35 16.40 7.79 6.19
C ALA A 35 16.11 8.13 4.72
N VAL A 36 16.62 9.25 4.22
CA VAL A 36 16.47 9.64 2.80
C VAL A 36 17.19 8.66 1.89
N LEU A 37 18.39 8.23 2.26
CA LEU A 37 19.14 7.24 1.49
C LEU A 37 18.38 5.90 1.41
N GLY A 38 17.81 5.44 2.53
CA GLY A 38 16.95 4.25 2.56
C GLY A 38 15.74 4.38 1.64
N LEU A 39 15.04 5.52 1.70
CA LEU A 39 13.89 5.81 0.84
C LEU A 39 14.23 5.77 -0.66
N VAL A 40 15.45 6.15 -1.04
CA VAL A 40 15.89 6.10 -2.45
C VAL A 40 16.37 4.72 -2.83
N ILE A 41 17.16 4.03 -2.00
CA ILE A 41 17.80 2.76 -2.36
C ILE A 41 16.81 1.58 -2.34
N ILE A 42 15.95 1.49 -1.31
CA ILE A 42 15.00 0.39 -1.16
C ILE A 42 14.11 0.16 -2.41
N PRO A 43 13.51 1.18 -3.04
CA PRO A 43 12.64 0.95 -4.19
C PRO A 43 13.40 0.43 -5.42
N PHE A 44 14.66 0.82 -5.62
CA PHE A 44 15.46 0.27 -6.72
C PHE A 44 15.85 -1.18 -6.47
N LEU A 45 16.17 -1.54 -5.22
CA LEU A 45 16.61 -2.90 -4.90
C LEU A 45 15.45 -3.90 -4.84
N TRP A 46 14.25 -3.44 -4.48
CA TRP A 46 13.09 -4.31 -4.24
C TRP A 46 11.96 -4.10 -5.25
N SER A 47 11.55 -2.86 -5.53
CA SER A 47 10.39 -2.58 -6.38
C SER A 47 10.68 -2.78 -7.87
N VAL A 48 11.87 -2.39 -8.36
CA VAL A 48 12.27 -2.60 -9.76
C VAL A 48 12.28 -4.08 -10.17
N PRO A 49 12.94 -5.00 -9.44
CA PRO A 49 12.93 -6.41 -9.83
C PRO A 49 11.53 -7.02 -9.75
N ILE A 50 10.70 -6.62 -8.77
CA ILE A 50 9.32 -7.07 -8.66
C ILE A 50 8.45 -6.57 -9.81
N ALA A 51 8.65 -5.32 -10.24
CA ALA A 51 7.94 -4.76 -11.38
C ALA A 51 8.30 -5.49 -12.68
N LEU A 52 9.59 -5.78 -12.90
CA LEU A 52 10.04 -6.58 -14.05
C LEU A 52 9.46 -7.99 -14.02
N MET A 53 9.52 -8.68 -12.88
CA MET A 53 8.93 -10.01 -12.73
C MET A 53 7.42 -10.00 -13.00
N THR A 54 6.71 -8.98 -12.53
CA THR A 54 5.28 -8.81 -12.78
C THR A 54 4.99 -8.54 -14.26
N ALA A 55 5.82 -7.73 -14.93
CA ALA A 55 5.71 -7.46 -16.36
C ALA A 55 5.87 -8.73 -17.20
N GLU A 56 6.89 -9.55 -16.92
CA GLU A 56 7.12 -10.83 -17.60
C GLU A 56 5.92 -11.79 -17.42
N MET A 57 5.36 -11.87 -16.20
CA MET A 57 4.18 -12.68 -15.92
C MET A 57 2.93 -12.17 -16.64
N CYS A 58 2.71 -10.85 -16.67
CA CYS A 58 1.58 -10.24 -17.37
C CYS A 58 1.65 -10.46 -18.89
N SER A 59 2.86 -10.50 -19.48
CA SER A 59 3.03 -10.86 -20.90
C SER A 59 2.91 -12.36 -21.16
N ALA A 60 3.28 -13.21 -20.21
CA ALA A 60 3.21 -14.67 -20.36
C ALA A 60 1.76 -15.20 -20.30
N PHE A 61 0.90 -14.58 -19.48
CA PHE A 61 -0.48 -15.01 -19.26
C PHE A 61 -1.47 -13.86 -19.46
N PRO A 62 -1.96 -13.62 -20.69
CA PRO A 62 -2.85 -12.51 -21.01
C PRO A 62 -4.31 -12.74 -20.56
N HIS A 63 -4.52 -13.41 -19.44
CA HIS A 63 -5.84 -13.66 -18.86
C HIS A 63 -6.14 -12.67 -17.73
N VAL A 64 -7.41 -12.28 -17.61
CA VAL A 64 -7.90 -11.32 -16.61
C VAL A 64 -8.01 -12.00 -15.23
N GLY A 65 -6.90 -12.53 -14.71
CA GLY A 65 -6.83 -13.28 -13.45
C GLY A 65 -5.93 -12.64 -12.38
N GLY A 66 -5.20 -11.57 -12.73
CA GLY A 66 -4.32 -10.86 -11.81
C GLY A 66 -3.17 -11.70 -11.26
N LYS A 67 -2.52 -11.21 -10.21
CA LYS A 67 -1.32 -11.84 -9.62
C LYS A 67 -1.56 -13.26 -9.09
N ILE A 68 -2.78 -13.55 -8.64
CA ILE A 68 -3.12 -14.88 -8.08
C ILE A 68 -3.15 -15.93 -9.19
N TYR A 69 -3.72 -15.58 -10.35
CA TYR A 69 -3.76 -16.48 -11.51
C TYR A 69 -2.36 -16.78 -12.06
N CYS A 70 -1.51 -15.76 -12.18
CA CYS A 70 -0.14 -15.92 -12.67
C CYS A 70 0.68 -16.86 -11.76
N VAL A 71 0.50 -16.75 -10.43
CA VAL A 71 1.17 -17.62 -9.45
C VAL A 71 0.57 -19.03 -9.43
N HIS A 72 -0.75 -19.15 -9.60
CA HIS A 72 -1.42 -20.44 -9.71
C HIS A 72 -0.91 -21.25 -10.90
N GLU A 73 -0.75 -20.61 -12.06
CA GLU A 73 -0.27 -21.26 -13.28
C GLU A 73 1.24 -21.55 -13.23
N GLY A 74 2.04 -20.68 -12.63
CA GLY A 74 3.50 -20.84 -12.54
C GLY A 74 3.97 -21.82 -11.44
N PHE A 75 3.33 -21.82 -10.28
CA PHE A 75 3.79 -22.55 -9.08
C PHE A 75 2.77 -23.58 -8.55
N GLY A 76 1.60 -23.68 -9.18
CA GLY A 76 0.55 -24.64 -8.84
C GLY A 76 -0.46 -24.14 -7.81
N PRO A 77 -1.50 -24.96 -7.54
CA PRO A 77 -2.72 -24.51 -6.87
C PRO A 77 -2.55 -24.13 -5.40
N CYS A 78 -1.66 -24.81 -4.67
CA CYS A 78 -1.41 -24.53 -3.25
C CYS A 78 -0.76 -23.15 -3.04
N VAL A 79 0.24 -22.82 -3.86
CA VAL A 79 0.98 -21.55 -3.78
C VAL A 79 0.11 -20.39 -4.23
N GLY A 80 -0.73 -20.59 -5.26
CA GLY A 80 -1.72 -19.60 -5.68
C GLY A 80 -2.71 -19.24 -4.56
N TRP A 81 -3.23 -20.24 -3.84
CA TRP A 81 -4.13 -20.00 -2.69
C TRP A 81 -3.42 -19.26 -1.55
N LEU A 82 -2.21 -19.68 -1.20
CA LEU A 82 -1.42 -19.04 -0.14
C LEU A 82 -1.10 -17.57 -0.46
N ASN A 83 -0.71 -17.28 -1.70
CA ASN A 83 -0.48 -15.92 -2.18
C ASN A 83 -1.76 -15.06 -2.12
N GLY A 84 -2.91 -15.64 -2.46
CA GLY A 84 -4.21 -14.99 -2.31
C GLY A 84 -4.55 -14.68 -0.85
N ALA A 85 -4.32 -15.64 0.05
CA ALA A 85 -4.56 -15.47 1.48
C ALA A 85 -3.66 -14.39 2.09
N PHE A 86 -2.35 -14.40 1.81
CA PHE A 86 -1.44 -13.36 2.26
C PHE A 86 -1.82 -11.99 1.71
N ASN A 87 -2.18 -11.92 0.42
CA ASN A 87 -2.63 -10.66 -0.16
C ASN A 87 -3.88 -10.11 0.55
N ALA A 88 -4.87 -10.96 0.82
CA ALA A 88 -6.08 -10.54 1.54
C ALA A 88 -5.74 -9.99 2.93
N VAL A 89 -4.85 -10.67 3.66
CA VAL A 89 -4.37 -10.22 4.98
C VAL A 89 -3.69 -8.86 4.88
N SER A 90 -2.77 -8.66 3.94
CA SER A 90 -2.11 -7.37 3.71
C SER A 90 -3.12 -6.26 3.41
N ASN A 91 -4.09 -6.51 2.53
CA ASN A 91 -5.13 -5.53 2.19
C ASN A 91 -5.97 -5.13 3.41
N VAL A 92 -6.28 -6.06 4.31
CA VAL A 92 -7.01 -5.75 5.55
C VAL A 92 -6.19 -4.80 6.44
N PHE A 93 -4.88 -5.02 6.56
CA PHE A 93 -4.02 -4.12 7.32
C PHE A 93 -3.88 -2.75 6.67
N ASP A 94 -3.75 -2.69 5.34
CA ASP A 94 -3.63 -1.42 4.60
C ASP A 94 -4.90 -0.56 4.76
N VAL A 95 -6.08 -1.16 4.58
CA VAL A 95 -7.36 -0.47 4.75
C VAL A 95 -7.60 -0.05 6.21
N ALA A 96 -7.07 -0.77 7.19
CA ALA A 96 -7.14 -0.38 8.60
C ALA A 96 -6.14 0.75 8.97
N ALA A 97 -4.98 0.79 8.33
CA ALA A 97 -3.92 1.76 8.64
C ALA A 97 -4.22 3.17 8.10
N LEU A 98 -4.75 3.28 6.89
CA LEU A 98 -5.06 4.57 6.24
C LEU A 98 -5.97 5.50 7.06
N PRO A 99 -7.14 5.08 7.58
CA PRO A 99 -8.02 5.95 8.38
C PRO A 99 -7.37 6.35 9.72
N ALA A 100 -6.56 5.46 10.32
CA ALA A 100 -5.83 5.77 11.54
C ALA A 100 -4.79 6.87 11.35
N MET A 101 -4.07 6.83 10.23
CA MET A 101 -3.13 7.89 9.88
C MET A 101 -3.86 9.19 9.54
N ALA A 102 -4.94 9.13 8.74
CA ALA A 102 -5.72 10.31 8.37
C ALA A 102 -6.24 11.07 9.59
N LEU A 103 -6.75 10.37 10.61
CA LEU A 103 -7.19 11.00 11.86
C LEU A 103 -6.01 11.60 12.64
N GLY A 104 -4.87 10.90 12.70
CA GLY A 104 -3.65 11.41 13.34
C GLY A 104 -3.19 12.75 12.75
N TYR A 105 -3.21 12.87 11.42
CA TYR A 105 -2.92 14.14 10.74
C TYR A 105 -4.01 15.19 10.93
N ALA A 106 -5.29 14.82 10.82
CA ALA A 106 -6.40 15.75 11.00
C ALA A 106 -6.39 16.42 12.39
N LYS A 107 -6.06 15.66 13.44
CA LYS A 107 -5.87 16.18 14.81
C LYS A 107 -4.73 17.18 14.91
N MET A 108 -3.61 16.92 14.23
CA MET A 108 -2.47 17.83 14.19
C MET A 108 -2.81 19.16 13.50
N PHE A 109 -3.59 19.13 12.41
CA PHE A 109 -3.96 20.34 11.66
C PHE A 109 -5.07 21.15 12.33
N TRP A 110 -6.08 20.49 12.90
CA TRP A 110 -7.27 21.18 13.43
C TRP A 110 -7.21 21.46 14.94
N GLY A 111 -6.20 20.95 15.65
CA GLY A 111 -6.04 21.16 17.10
C GLY A 111 -7.22 20.63 17.93
N ALA A 112 -8.02 19.73 17.37
CA ALA A 112 -9.21 19.22 18.02
C ALA A 112 -8.85 18.06 18.96
N GLU A 113 -8.79 18.34 20.26
CA GLU A 113 -8.88 17.33 21.32
C GLU A 113 -10.29 16.72 21.31
N LEU A 114 -10.59 15.87 20.32
CA LEU A 114 -11.77 15.02 20.35
C LEU A 114 -11.47 13.85 21.30
N GLU A 115 -11.73 14.03 22.59
CA GLU A 115 -11.62 12.94 23.57
C GLU A 115 -12.76 11.93 23.41
N GLY A 116 -12.40 10.65 23.24
CA GLY A 116 -13.29 9.51 23.47
C GLY A 116 -14.15 9.10 22.28
N ILE A 117 -15.47 9.13 22.45
CA ILE A 117 -16.46 8.56 21.50
C ILE A 117 -16.40 9.23 20.12
N GLY A 118 -16.05 10.52 20.06
CA GLY A 118 -15.90 11.26 18.79
C GLY A 118 -14.82 10.71 17.87
N ASP A 119 -13.75 10.12 18.43
CA ASP A 119 -12.70 9.46 17.63
C ASP A 119 -13.24 8.21 16.95
N TYR A 120 -13.93 7.34 17.68
CA TYR A 120 -14.50 6.12 17.11
C TYR A 120 -15.56 6.42 16.05
N PHE A 121 -16.38 7.48 16.25
CA PHE A 121 -17.31 7.94 15.23
C PHE A 121 -16.61 8.54 14.02
N ALA A 122 -15.52 9.31 14.19
CA ALA A 122 -14.72 9.83 13.08
C ALA A 122 -14.01 8.71 12.31
N TYR A 123 -13.46 7.72 13.03
CA TYR A 123 -12.93 6.48 12.44
C TYR A 123 -13.99 5.76 11.61
N LEU A 124 -15.20 5.59 12.17
CA LEU A 124 -16.31 4.94 11.48
C LEU A 124 -16.75 5.76 10.26
N LEU A 125 -16.81 7.10 10.35
CA LEU A 125 -17.18 8.00 9.27
C LEU A 125 -16.15 8.02 8.14
N ILE A 126 -14.86 7.96 8.45
CA ILE A 126 -13.79 7.87 7.43
C ILE A 126 -13.81 6.50 6.75
N ILE A 127 -14.09 5.42 7.49
CA ILE A 127 -14.22 4.07 6.91
C ILE A 127 -15.51 3.93 6.08
N LEU A 128 -16.59 4.64 6.46
CA LEU A 128 -17.89 4.63 5.76
C LEU A 128 -18.00 5.68 4.65
N ALA A 129 -17.10 6.67 4.58
CA ALA A 129 -17.02 7.61 3.47
C ALA A 129 -16.22 6.92 2.34
N PRO A 130 -16.90 6.49 1.25
CA PRO A 130 -16.28 5.78 0.15
C PRO A 130 -15.31 6.65 -0.66
#